data_AF-A0A7L9S5D0-F1
#
_entry.id   AF-A0A7L9S5D0-F1
#
_cell.length_a   1.000
_cell.length_b   1.000
_cell.length_c   1.000
_cell.angle_alpha   90.00
_cell.angle_beta   90.00
_cell.angle_gamma   90.00
#
_symmetry.space_group_name_H-M   'P 1'
#
loop_
_entity.id
_entity.type
_entity.pdbx_description
1 polymer ?
#
loop_
_entity_poly.entity_id
_entity_poly.type
_entity_poly.pdbx_seq_one_letter_code
_entity_poly.pdbx_strand_id
1 'polypeptide(L)'
;MNLTLNSVLPAISVALQFIIFFMLKKHEPELTKKYYLNGSIYSTLSDQSFKAQVKALWFYYNPINWKAIKPLHIKLTLMLNFIIFVYIIYDVMLKPSLNS
;
A
#
# COMPACT_ATOMS: atom_id res chain seq x y z
N MET A 1 15.41 24.48 -0.23
CA MET A 1 14.60 23.77 0.78
C MET A 1 14.97 22.29 0.68
N ASN A 2 15.76 21.75 1.62
CA ASN A 2 16.14 20.35 1.58
C ASN A 2 14.93 19.51 2.01
N LEU A 3 14.25 18.91 1.04
CA LEU A 3 13.29 17.84 1.30
C LEU A 3 14.07 16.69 1.96
N THR A 4 13.89 16.54 3.27
CA THR A 4 14.46 15.41 3.99
C THR A 4 13.80 14.12 3.48
N LEU A 5 14.56 13.04 3.37
CA LEU A 5 14.09 11.73 2.88
C LEU A 5 12.76 11.32 3.55
N ASN A 6 12.62 11.65 4.83
CA ASN A 6 11.47 11.39 5.70
C ASN A 6 10.18 12.11 5.25
N SER A 7 10.29 13.24 4.56
CA SER A 7 9.13 13.96 4.01
C SER A 7 8.68 13.42 2.64
N VAL A 8 9.58 12.76 1.91
CA VAL A 8 9.34 12.30 0.53
C VAL A 8 8.87 10.85 0.48
N LEU A 9 9.42 9.97 1.34
CA LEU A 9 9.09 8.55 1.37
C LEU A 9 7.59 8.25 1.58
N PRO A 10 6.86 8.97 2.46
CA PRO A 10 5.41 8.77 2.59
C PRO A 10 4.66 9.06 1.28
N ALA A 11 5.02 10.14 0.59
CA ALA A 11 4.42 10.49 -0.70
C ALA A 11 4.74 9.45 -1.78
N ILE A 12 5.97 8.94 -1.81
CA ILE A 12 6.37 7.83 -2.70
C ILE A 12 5.54 6.58 -2.41
N SER A 13 5.35 6.21 -1.14
CA SER A 13 4.53 5.04 -0.78
C SER A 13 3.09 5.20 -1.26
N VAL A 14 2.49 6.37 -1.07
CA VAL A 14 1.14 6.67 -1.58
C VAL A 14 1.12 6.55 -3.11
N ALA A 15 2.08 7.13 -3.82
CA ALA A 15 2.17 7.02 -5.28
C ALA A 15 2.29 5.55 -5.75
N LEU A 16 3.09 4.73 -5.06
CA LEU A 16 3.22 3.30 -5.35
C LEU A 16 1.90 2.56 -5.16
N GLN A 17 1.09 2.91 -4.14
CA GLN A 17 -0.23 2.31 -3.95
C GLN A 17 -1.15 2.53 -5.16
N PHE A 18 -1.15 3.74 -5.74
CA PHE A 18 -1.88 4.02 -6.98
C PHE A 18 -1.36 3.20 -8.16
N ILE A 19 -0.04 3.14 -8.35
CA ILE A 19 0.59 2.36 -9.43
C ILE A 19 0.21 0.88 -9.31
N ILE A 20 0.31 0.31 -8.11
CA ILE A 20 -0.11 -1.07 -7.81
C ILE A 20 -1.58 -1.28 -8.13
N PHE A 21 -2.46 -0.38 -7.73
CA PHE A 21 -3.88 -0.47 -8.04
C PHE A 21 -4.13 -0.49 -9.56
N PHE A 22 -3.51 0.41 -10.33
CA PHE A 22 -3.68 0.43 -11.78
C PHE A 22 -3.14 -0.84 -12.45
N MET A 23 -2.00 -1.36 -11.99
CA MET A 23 -1.47 -2.63 -12.50
C MET A 23 -2.38 -3.80 -12.16
N LEU A 24 -2.91 -3.88 -10.94
CA LEU A 24 -3.87 -4.91 -10.55
C LEU A 24 -5.16 -4.80 -11.36
N LYS A 25 -5.69 -3.60 -11.55
CA LYS A 25 -6.91 -3.39 -12.34
C LYS A 25 -6.73 -3.87 -13.79
N LYS A 26 -5.54 -3.69 -14.35
CA LYS A 26 -5.21 -4.10 -15.73
C LYS A 26 -4.92 -5.60 -15.85
N HIS A 27 -4.17 -6.18 -14.92
CA HIS A 27 -3.62 -7.54 -15.06
C HIS A 27 -4.33 -8.59 -14.20
N GLU A 28 -4.98 -8.18 -13.11
CA GLU A 28 -5.60 -9.04 -12.10
C GLU A 28 -6.96 -8.45 -11.63
N PRO A 29 -7.95 -8.29 -12.52
CA PRO A 29 -9.22 -7.62 -12.21
C PRO A 29 -10.00 -8.31 -11.09
N GLU A 30 -9.89 -9.63 -10.95
CA GLU A 30 -10.53 -10.40 -9.89
C GLU A 30 -9.91 -10.12 -8.51
N LEU A 31 -8.58 -9.97 -8.43
CA LEU A 31 -7.93 -9.52 -7.19
C LEU A 31 -8.32 -8.08 -6.86
N THR A 32 -8.47 -7.24 -7.88
CA THR A 32 -8.92 -5.86 -7.70
C THR A 32 -10.32 -5.81 -7.09
N LYS A 33 -11.29 -6.57 -7.62
CA LYS A 33 -12.64 -6.69 -7.03
C LYS A 33 -12.61 -7.28 -5.62
N LYS A 34 -11.69 -8.24 -5.37
CA LYS A 34 -11.55 -8.87 -4.06
C LYS A 34 -11.11 -7.87 -2.99
N TYR A 35 -10.12 -7.03 -3.26
CA TYR A 35 -9.50 -6.18 -2.24
C TYR A 35 -9.96 -4.71 -2.25
N TYR A 36 -10.57 -4.23 -3.34
CA TYR A 36 -11.04 -2.85 -3.49
C TYR A 36 -12.55 -2.81 -3.73
N LEU A 37 -13.26 -1.95 -3.00
CA LEU A 37 -14.72 -1.80 -3.14
C LEU A 37 -15.05 -1.25 -4.53
N ASN A 38 -15.86 -2.00 -5.29
CA ASN A 38 -16.23 -1.69 -6.68
C ASN A 38 -15.03 -1.42 -7.60
N GLY A 39 -13.83 -1.91 -7.25
CA GLY A 39 -12.61 -1.62 -8.00
C GLY A 39 -12.19 -0.14 -7.96
N SER A 40 -12.47 0.56 -6.86
CA SER A 40 -12.00 1.93 -6.58
C SER A 40 -11.13 1.97 -5.32
N ILE A 41 -10.13 2.86 -5.31
CA ILE A 41 -9.26 3.13 -4.15
C ILE A 41 -10.04 3.91 -3.07
N TYR A 42 -11.03 4.71 -3.47
CA TYR A 42 -11.83 5.55 -2.58
C TYR A 42 -13.32 5.36 -2.86
N SER A 43 -14.10 5.15 -1.80
CA SER A 43 -15.56 5.26 -1.84
C SER A 43 -16.02 6.29 -0.82
N THR A 44 -17.21 6.85 -1.05
CA THR A 44 -17.88 7.80 -0.17
C THR A 44 -17.89 7.33 1.28
N LEU A 45 -17.57 8.26 2.20
CA LEU A 45 -17.51 8.06 3.65
C LEU A 45 -18.78 7.36 4.15
N SER A 46 -18.69 6.05 4.35
CA SER A 46 -19.73 5.16 4.85
C SER A 46 -19.05 4.01 5.59
N ASP A 47 -19.74 3.28 6.45
CA ASP A 47 -19.12 2.14 7.14
C ASP A 47 -18.55 1.08 6.18
N GLN A 48 -19.09 1.02 4.96
CA GLN A 48 -18.57 0.17 3.88
C GLN A 48 -17.22 0.67 3.34
N SER A 49 -16.97 1.98 3.34
CA SER A 49 -15.70 2.56 2.90
C SER A 49 -14.56 2.24 3.86
N PHE A 50 -14.83 2.27 5.17
CA PHE A 50 -13.81 1.94 6.17
C PHE A 50 -13.36 0.47 6.06
N LYS A 51 -14.31 -0.47 5.99
CA LYS A 51 -14.00 -1.90 5.80
C LYS A 51 -13.22 -2.14 4.50
N ALA A 52 -13.56 -1.42 3.43
CA ALA A 52 -12.84 -1.51 2.16
C ALA A 52 -11.40 -1.00 2.26
N GLN A 53 -11.18 0.14 2.93
CA GLN A 53 -9.84 0.69 3.15
C GLN A 53 -8.98 -0.25 3.99
N VAL A 54 -9.53 -0.81 5.07
CA VAL A 54 -8.82 -1.82 5.89
C VAL A 54 -8.44 -3.03 5.04
N LYS A 55 -9.34 -3.49 4.16
CA LYS A 55 -9.07 -4.63 3.26
C LYS A 55 -7.96 -4.32 2.25
N ALA A 56 -7.95 -3.11 1.69
CA ALA A 56 -6.90 -2.66 0.79
C ALA A 56 -5.55 -2.51 1.52
N LEU A 57 -5.53 -1.91 2.72
CA LEU A 57 -4.33 -1.83 3.55
C LEU A 57 -3.78 -3.22 3.89
N TRP A 58 -4.66 -4.16 4.26
CA TRP A 58 -4.28 -5.54 4.53
C TRP A 58 -3.72 -6.24 3.29
N PHE A 59 -4.17 -5.88 2.10
CA PHE A 59 -3.55 -6.32 0.85
C PHE A 59 -2.16 -5.72 0.66
N TYR A 60 -1.99 -4.40 0.81
CA TYR A 60 -0.71 -3.72 0.60
C TYR A 60 0.39 -4.15 1.56
N TYR A 61 0.04 -4.59 2.78
CA TYR A 61 1.02 -4.83 3.85
C TYR A 61 1.03 -6.25 4.40
N ASN A 62 0.39 -7.21 3.71
CA ASN A 62 0.48 -8.63 4.05
C ASN A 62 1.03 -9.44 2.86
N PRO A 63 2.32 -9.84 2.88
CA PRO A 63 2.94 -10.62 1.82
C PRO A 63 2.23 -11.94 1.47
N ILE A 64 1.47 -12.51 2.41
CA ILE A 64 0.69 -13.74 2.18
C ILE A 64 -0.35 -13.52 1.08
N ASN A 65 -0.93 -12.32 0.99
CA ASN A 65 -1.93 -11.96 -0.02
C ASN A 65 -1.36 -11.87 -1.45
N TRP A 66 -0.04 -11.78 -1.61
CA TRP A 66 0.60 -11.58 -2.91
C TRP A 66 0.92 -12.88 -3.64
N LYS A 67 0.84 -14.03 -2.95
CA LYS A 67 1.18 -15.34 -3.52
C LYS A 67 0.44 -15.61 -4.83
N ALA A 68 -0.85 -15.24 -4.87
CA ALA A 68 -1.74 -15.45 -6.01
C ALA A 68 -1.50 -14.52 -7.21
N ILE A 69 -0.70 -13.46 -7.06
CA ILE A 69 -0.42 -12.49 -8.14
C ILE A 69 0.51 -13.15 -9.17
N LYS A 70 0.11 -13.24 -10.44
CA LYS A 70 0.98 -13.85 -11.46
C LYS A 70 2.12 -12.93 -11.90
N PRO A 71 1.88 -11.64 -12.19
CA PRO A 71 2.94 -10.78 -12.71
C PRO A 71 3.99 -10.44 -11.65
N LEU A 72 5.25 -10.77 -11.93
CA LEU A 72 6.38 -10.54 -11.03
C LEU A 72 6.56 -9.04 -10.73
N HIS A 73 6.39 -8.17 -11.72
CA HIS A 73 6.57 -6.73 -11.52
C HIS A 73 5.59 -6.16 -10.49
N ILE A 74 4.34 -6.63 -10.43
CA ILE A 74 3.36 -6.22 -9.41
C ILE A 74 3.83 -6.65 -8.01
N LYS A 75 4.34 -7.88 -7.88
CA LYS A 75 4.92 -8.38 -6.62
C LYS A 75 6.11 -7.53 -6.17
N LEU A 76 7.02 -7.17 -7.08
CA LEU A 76 8.17 -6.33 -6.77
C LEU A 76 7.75 -4.93 -6.33
N THR A 77 6.75 -4.33 -6.98
CA THR A 77 6.23 -3.02 -6.56
C THR A 77 5.55 -3.08 -5.18
N LEU A 78 4.81 -4.15 -4.89
CA LEU A 78 4.24 -4.40 -3.56
C LEU A 78 5.33 -4.56 -2.48
N MET A 79 6.37 -5.34 -2.77
CA MET A 79 7.51 -5.50 -1.87
C MET A 79 8.21 -4.16 -1.60
N LEU A 80 8.46 -3.37 -2.64
CA LEU A 80 9.06 -2.04 -2.50
C LEU A 80 8.20 -1.12 -1.61
N ASN A 81 6.88 -1.08 -1.87
CA ASN A 81 5.96 -0.29 -1.05
C ASN A 81 5.96 -0.76 0.42
N PHE A 82 5.99 -2.06 0.66
CA PHE A 82 6.05 -2.63 2.01
C PHE A 82 7.34 -2.28 2.74
N ILE A 83 8.49 -2.35 2.06
CA ILE A 83 9.79 -1.97 2.65
C ILE A 83 9.78 -0.49 3.03
N ILE A 84 9.28 0.38 2.15
CA ILE A 84 9.15 1.81 2.44
C ILE A 84 8.25 2.04 3.66
N PHE A 85 7.12 1.35 3.73
CA PHE A 85 6.20 1.45 4.86
C PHE A 85 6.84 1.00 6.18
N VAL A 86 7.52 -0.14 6.20
CA VAL A 86 8.24 -0.64 7.39
C VAL A 86 9.33 0.34 7.82
N TYR A 87 10.07 0.90 6.86
CA TYR A 87 11.08 1.93 7.14
C TYR A 87 10.46 3.18 7.77
N ILE A 88 9.34 3.68 7.23
CA ILE A 88 8.63 4.84 7.77
C ILE A 88 8.16 4.55 9.21
N ILE A 89 7.59 3.39 9.48
CA ILE A 89 7.19 3.00 10.85
C ILE A 89 8.42 2.99 11.77
N TYR A 90 9.51 2.37 11.33
CA TYR A 90 10.72 2.30 12.14
C TYR A 90 11.27 3.69 12.47
N ASP A 91 11.45 4.56 11.48
CA ASP A 91 12.06 5.87 11.68
C ASP A 91 11.14 6.86 12.43
N VAL A 92 9.83 6.81 12.19
CA VAL A 92 8.87 7.76 12.78
C VAL A 92 8.36 7.29 14.14
N MET A 93 8.11 6.00 14.34
CA MET A 93 7.48 5.49 15.57
C MET A 93 8.48 4.84 16.54
N LEU A 94 9.37 3.98 16.02
CA LEU A 94 10.21 3.15 16.90
C LEU A 94 11.51 3.85 17.30
N LYS A 95 12.20 4.48 16.35
CA LYS A 95 13.48 5.14 16.59
C LYS A 95 13.42 6.26 17.65
N PRO A 96 12.38 7.12 17.72
CA PRO A 96 12.28 8.10 18.79
C PRO A 96 12.14 7.45 20.16
N SER A 97 11.36 6.37 20.28
CA SER A 97 11.17 5.64 21.55
C SER A 97 12.40 4.90 22.06
N LEU A 98 13.37 4.59 21.18
CA LEU A 98 14.62 3.93 21.55
C LEU A 98 15.71 4.91 21.99
N ASN A 99 15.56 6.19 21.64
CA ASN A 99 16.52 7.26 21.96
C ASN A 99 16.04 8.18 23.10
N SER A 100 14.88 7.88 23.69
CA SER A 100 14.29 8.53 24.86
C SER A 100 14.49 7.68 26.10
#